data_AF-A0A1U8IQF9-F1
#
_entry.id   AF-A0A1U8IQF9-F1
#
_cell.length_a   1.000
_cell.length_b   1.000
_cell.length_c   1.000
_cell.angle_alpha   90.00
_cell.angle_beta   90.00
_cell.angle_gamma   90.00
#
_symmetry.space_group_name_H-M   'P 1'
#
loop_
_entity.id
_entity.type
_entity.pdbx_description
1 polymer ?
#
loop_
_entity_poly.entity_id
_entity_poly.type
_entity_poly.pdbx_seq_one_letter_code
_entity_poly.pdbx_strand_id
1 'polypeptide(L)' 'MDKATPAPESPPVSPPQQAALHQDDAAGDDENVKQLKECSALYLSLQDCLIKSNRNWKSCQMEVQALKACNERRKK' A
#
# COMPACT_ATOMS: atom_id res chain seq x y z
N MET A 1 -19.34 -28.35 58.76
CA MET A 1 -19.04 -26.90 58.84
C MET A 1 -18.65 -26.44 57.44
N ASP A 2 -19.68 -26.15 56.68
CA ASP A 2 -19.67 -25.85 55.26
C ASP A 2 -19.41 -24.34 55.11
N LYS A 3 -18.20 -23.96 54.68
CA LYS A 3 -17.77 -22.56 54.65
C LYS A 3 -17.89 -21.98 53.23
N ALA A 4 -18.96 -21.21 53.07
CA ALA A 4 -19.28 -20.17 52.10
C ALA A 4 -18.22 -19.72 51.06
N THR A 5 -18.71 -19.62 49.81
CA THR A 5 -18.25 -18.71 48.74
C THR A 5 -18.23 -17.24 49.21
N PRO A 6 -17.29 -16.42 48.71
CA PRO A 6 -17.69 -15.34 47.81
C PRO A 6 -16.78 -15.18 46.57
N ALA A 7 -17.30 -14.41 45.62
CA ALA A 7 -16.90 -14.20 44.23
C ALA A 7 -15.45 -13.72 44.00
N PRO A 8 -14.85 -14.02 42.83
CA PRO A 8 -13.80 -13.18 42.28
C PRO A 8 -14.41 -11.90 41.70
N GLU A 9 -14.05 -10.76 42.29
CA GLU A 9 -14.31 -9.43 41.75
C GLU A 9 -13.80 -9.33 40.32
N SER A 10 -14.70 -8.97 39.40
CA SER A 10 -14.36 -8.67 38.02
C SER A 10 -13.74 -7.27 37.95
N PRO A 11 -12.51 -7.09 37.42
CA PRO A 11 -12.09 -5.77 36.97
C PRO A 11 -12.92 -5.35 35.74
N PRO A 12 -13.19 -4.05 35.55
CA PRO A 12 -14.05 -3.57 34.48
C PRO A 12 -13.48 -3.94 33.11
N VAL A 13 -14.33 -4.54 32.28
CA VAL A 13 -14.07 -4.84 30.87
C VAL A 13 -13.77 -3.53 30.16
N SER A 14 -12.48 -3.23 29.99
CA SER A 14 -12.04 -2.26 29.00
C SER A 14 -12.24 -2.90 27.64
N PRO A 15 -12.97 -2.29 26.69
CA PRO A 15 -13.02 -2.82 25.34
C PRO A 15 -11.60 -2.74 24.76
N PRO A 16 -11.04 -3.84 24.20
CA PRO A 16 -9.90 -3.72 23.32
C PRO A 16 -10.33 -2.86 22.14
N GLN A 17 -9.97 -1.58 22.21
CA GLN A 17 -9.93 -0.66 21.09
C GLN A 17 -8.84 -1.15 20.14
N GLN A 18 -9.10 -2.27 19.48
CA GLN A 18 -8.26 -2.81 18.44
C GLN A 18 -9.17 -3.32 17.33
N ALA A 19 -10.08 -2.44 16.90
CA ALA A 19 -10.16 -2.17 15.47
C ALA A 19 -8.82 -1.56 15.03
N ALA A 20 -7.73 -2.34 15.11
CA ALA A 20 -6.72 -2.31 14.08
C ALA A 20 -7.49 -2.87 12.89
N LEU A 21 -8.26 -2.03 12.20
CA LEU A 21 -7.83 -1.55 10.90
C LEU A 21 -6.98 -2.66 10.30
N HIS A 22 -7.67 -3.68 9.79
CA HIS A 22 -7.29 -4.22 8.49
C HIS A 22 -7.28 -3.01 7.57
N GLN A 23 -6.20 -2.23 7.67
CA GLN A 23 -5.85 -1.16 6.79
C GLN A 23 -5.41 -1.92 5.56
N ASP A 24 -6.42 -2.27 4.78
CA ASP A 24 -6.39 -2.79 3.44
C ASP A 24 -4.96 -2.78 2.86
N ASP A 25 -4.22 -3.88 3.05
CA ASP A 25 -2.86 -4.08 2.53
C ASP A 25 -2.85 -4.14 0.98
N ALA A 26 -3.95 -3.71 0.34
CA ALA A 26 -4.21 -3.82 -1.08
C ALA A 26 -4.96 -2.61 -1.67
N ALA A 27 -5.13 -1.50 -0.94
CA ALA A 27 -5.74 -0.26 -1.47
C ALA A 27 -4.73 0.87 -1.75
N GLY A 28 -3.47 0.51 -2.03
CA GLY A 28 -2.57 1.36 -2.82
C GLY A 28 -2.96 1.30 -4.31
N ASP A 29 -4.26 1.33 -4.59
CA ASP A 29 -4.84 1.38 -5.93
C ASP A 29 -4.30 2.64 -6.61
N ASP A 30 -3.30 2.44 -7.48
CA ASP A 30 -2.98 3.05 -8.78
C ASP A 30 -3.71 4.35 -9.24
N GLU A 31 -4.23 5.20 -8.35
CA GLU A 31 -4.79 6.53 -8.62
C GLU A 31 -3.72 7.47 -9.20
N ASN A 32 -2.44 7.15 -8.99
CA ASN A 32 -1.34 7.85 -9.66
C ASN A 32 -1.35 7.61 -11.17
N VAL A 33 -1.88 6.49 -11.66
CA VAL A 33 -1.71 6.04 -13.05
C VAL A 33 -2.76 6.60 -13.98
N LYS A 34 -4.01 6.78 -13.50
CA LYS A 34 -5.01 7.59 -14.20
C LYS A 34 -4.57 9.05 -14.34
N GLN A 35 -3.83 9.58 -13.36
CA GLN A 35 -3.28 10.92 -13.44
C GLN A 35 -2.17 11.08 -14.46
N LEU A 36 -1.52 9.99 -14.91
CA LEU A 36 -0.38 10.06 -15.84
C LEU A 36 -0.72 10.56 -17.24
N LYS A 37 -2.01 10.59 -17.66
CA LYS A 37 -2.45 11.05 -19.00
C LYS A 37 -1.51 10.57 -20.12
N GLU A 38 -0.79 11.48 -20.77
CA GLU A 38 0.18 11.19 -21.84
C GLU A 38 1.40 10.36 -21.40
N CYS A 39 1.73 10.36 -20.11
CA CYS A 39 2.81 9.56 -19.52
C CYS A 39 2.37 8.12 -19.18
N SER A 40 1.09 7.79 -19.31
CA SER A 40 0.56 6.45 -18.97
C SER A 40 1.22 5.36 -19.80
N ALA A 41 1.50 5.61 -21.08
CA ALA A 41 2.21 4.69 -21.96
C ALA A 41 3.60 4.31 -21.42
N LEU A 42 4.34 5.28 -20.87
CA LEU A 42 5.66 5.05 -20.30
C LEU A 42 5.60 4.24 -18.99
N TYR A 43 4.53 4.41 -18.22
CA TYR A 43 4.31 3.60 -17.02
C TYR A 43 3.97 2.15 -17.35
N LEU A 44 3.17 1.91 -18.39
CA LEU A 44 2.91 0.55 -18.89
C LEU A 44 4.19 -0.10 -19.42
N SER A 45 5.06 0.65 -20.13
CA SER A 45 6.37 0.15 -20.53
C SER A 45 7.27 -0.19 -19.33
N LEU A 46 7.25 0.63 -18.28
CA LEU A 46 7.97 0.34 -17.03
C LEU A 46 7.44 -0.93 -16.36
N GLN A 47 6.11 -1.11 -16.29
CA GLN A 47 5.50 -2.34 -15.77
C GLN A 47 5.95 -3.57 -16.56
N ASP A 48 5.90 -3.52 -17.90
CA ASP A 48 6.34 -4.61 -18.77
C ASP A 48 7.83 -4.94 -18.54
N CYS A 49 8.68 -3.93 -18.45
CA CYS A 49 10.09 -4.14 -18.14
C CYS A 49 10.30 -4.79 -16.76
N LEU A 50 9.56 -4.35 -15.74
CA LEU A 50 9.63 -4.92 -14.39
C LEU A 50 9.19 -6.39 -14.39
N ILE A 51 8.16 -6.76 -15.15
CA ILE A 51 7.72 -8.15 -15.29
C ILE A 51 8.83 -9.00 -15.92
N LYS A 52 9.46 -8.51 -16.99
CA LYS A 52 10.55 -9.21 -17.70
C LYS A 52 11.84 -9.30 -16.90
N SER A 53 12.11 -8.32 -16.04
CA SER A 53 13.36 -8.18 -15.30
C SER A 53 13.29 -8.70 -13.87
N ASN A 54 12.31 -9.55 -13.53
CA ASN A 54 12.10 -10.06 -12.17
C ASN A 54 12.02 -8.91 -11.13
N ARG A 55 11.27 -7.86 -11.48
CA ARG A 55 11.07 -6.62 -10.71
C ARG A 55 12.34 -5.81 -10.45
N ASN A 56 13.41 -6.03 -11.23
CA ASN A 56 14.64 -5.26 -11.14
C ASN A 56 14.52 -3.89 -11.83
N TRP A 57 14.14 -2.87 -11.06
CA TRP A 57 14.01 -1.49 -11.57
C TRP A 57 15.32 -0.90 -12.12
N LYS A 58 16.50 -1.41 -11.71
CA LYS A 58 17.79 -0.97 -12.25
C LYS A 58 17.99 -1.42 -13.70
N SER A 59 17.39 -2.54 -14.09
CA SER A 59 17.38 -3.00 -15.49
C SER A 59 16.43 -2.16 -16.35
N CYS A 60 15.43 -1.52 -15.74
CA CYS A 60 14.41 -0.68 -16.40
C CYS A 60 14.73 0.82 -16.35
N GLN A 61 16.01 1.17 -16.30
CA GLN A 61 16.45 2.55 -16.12
C GLN A 61 15.95 3.48 -17.23
N MET A 62 15.83 2.99 -18.45
CA MET A 62 15.33 3.80 -19.57
C MET A 62 13.86 4.18 -19.37
N GLU A 63 13.02 3.22 -18.98
CA GLU A 63 11.60 3.44 -18.72
C GLU A 63 11.40 4.37 -17.51
N VAL A 64 12.19 4.17 -16.45
CA VAL A 64 12.18 5.04 -15.26
C VAL A 64 12.53 6.48 -15.61
N GLN A 65 13.59 6.70 -16.38
CA GLN A 65 14.02 8.05 -16.77
C GLN A 65 13.01 8.71 -17.71
N ALA A 66 12.48 7.97 -18.69
CA ALA A 66 11.46 8.47 -19.61
C ALA A 66 10.19 8.88 -18.84
N LEU A 67 9.70 8.03 -17.94
CA LEU A 67 8.52 8.31 -17.12
C LEU A 67 8.74 9.55 -16.24
N LYS A 68 9.92 9.66 -15.60
CA LYS A 68 10.28 10.84 -14.80
C LYS A 68 10.28 12.11 -15.66
N ALA A 69 10.94 12.09 -16.82
CA ALA A 69 11.01 13.24 -17.71
C ALA A 69 9.64 13.66 -18.27
N CYS A 70 8.73 12.70 -18.48
CA CYS A 70 7.36 12.99 -18.88
C CYS A 70 6.59 13.67 -17.74
N ASN A 71 6.69 13.15 -16.52
CA ASN A 71 6.04 13.73 -15.36
C ASN A 71 6.52 15.15 -15.06
N GLU A 72 7.83 15.41 -15.17
CA GLU A 72 8.37 16.76 -14.96
C GLU A 72 7.90 17.75 -16.03
N ARG A 73 7.73 17.32 -17.28
CA ARG A 73 7.15 18.16 -18.35
C ARG A 73 5.72 18.58 -18.06
N ARG A 74 4.94 17.72 -17.40
CA ARG A 74 3.53 18.00 -17.05
C ARG A 74 3.35 18.87 -15.82
N LYS A 75 4.37 18.94 -14.95
CA LYS A 75 4.36 19.81 -13.77
C LYS A 75 4.75 21.26 -14.08
N LYS A 76 5.15 21.54 -15.32
CA LYS A 76 5.59 22.85 -15.79
C LYS A 76 4.49 23.55 -16.56
#